data_AF-A0A523S9H7-F1
#
_entry.id   AF-A0A523S9H7-F1
#
_cell.length_a   1.000
_cell.length_b   1.000
_cell.length_c   1.000
_cell.angle_alpha   90.00
_cell.angle_beta   90.00
_cell.angle_gamma   90.00
#
_symmetry.space_group_name_H-M   'P 1'
#
loop_
_entity.id
_entity.type
_entity.pdbx_description
1 polymer ?
#
loop_
_entity_poly.entity_id
_entity_poly.type
_entity_poly.pdbx_seq_one_letter_code
_entity_poly.pdbx_strand_id
1 'polypeptide(L)'
;MQDDDNFNDDADEELDAEEDDDTFPDDDREVEREMDAAFPKASSGNKLSIFLVDPYPQMALLITIIGFLIVLLVPHAVWHTEVQPGIVAGHLFVGNYVILILATGASLLALKVWNTRTGWLKYGGLTNVVVILLCAVTATADTVAWSLTGQGLFPSIFDSPLLSLMAIIIIFCIYSLWMIKKTPSD
;
A
#
# COMPACT_ATOMS: atom_id res chain seq x y z
N MET A 1 32.15 18.07 -70.12
CA MET A 1 31.54 17.17 -71.12
C MET A 1 30.83 16.10 -70.29
N GLN A 2 29.56 16.40 -70.01
CA GLN A 2 28.36 15.66 -70.46
C GLN A 2 28.05 14.52 -69.48
N ASP A 3 27.01 14.60 -68.64
CA ASP A 3 25.56 14.48 -68.96
C ASP A 3 25.31 13.06 -69.53
N ASP A 4 24.36 12.23 -69.13
CA ASP A 4 23.09 12.36 -68.41
C ASP A 4 22.55 10.93 -68.16
N ASP A 5 21.71 10.79 -67.14
CA ASP A 5 20.43 10.04 -67.09
C ASP A 5 20.29 8.56 -67.47
N ASN A 6 19.80 7.75 -66.51
CA ASN A 6 18.52 6.98 -66.55
C ASN A 6 18.43 6.15 -65.25
N PHE A 7 17.55 6.39 -64.27
CA PHE A 7 16.08 6.45 -64.23
C PHE A 7 15.37 5.10 -64.53
N ASN A 8 14.66 4.62 -63.49
CA ASN A 8 13.60 3.61 -63.46
C ASN A 8 13.96 2.13 -63.69
N ASP A 9 13.32 1.14 -63.05
CA ASP A 9 12.17 1.10 -62.15
C ASP A 9 12.08 -0.34 -61.59
N ASP A 10 11.45 -0.48 -60.43
CA ASP A 10 10.64 -1.63 -60.00
C ASP A 10 11.28 -3.02 -59.87
N ALA A 11 11.32 -3.54 -58.63
CA ALA A 11 10.30 -4.49 -58.16
C ALA A 11 10.72 -5.20 -56.86
N ASP A 12 9.79 -5.16 -55.90
CA ASP A 12 9.47 -6.17 -54.87
C ASP A 12 10.44 -6.32 -53.68
N GLU A 13 10.10 -5.89 -52.45
CA GLU A 13 9.11 -6.43 -51.48
C GLU A 13 9.80 -7.38 -50.46
N GLU A 14 9.29 -7.40 -49.21
CA GLU A 14 9.83 -7.98 -47.95
C GLU A 14 10.67 -6.97 -47.13
N LEU A 15 10.11 -6.14 -46.24
CA LEU A 15 9.18 -6.45 -45.13
C LEU A 15 9.66 -7.66 -44.31
N ASP A 16 10.78 -7.50 -43.61
CA ASP A 16 10.96 -8.19 -42.33
C ASP A 16 11.21 -7.14 -41.23
N ALA A 17 10.15 -6.95 -40.46
CA ALA A 17 10.18 -6.39 -39.14
C ALA A 17 11.04 -7.31 -38.27
N GLU A 18 12.31 -6.94 -38.06
CA GLU A 18 12.99 -7.36 -36.84
C GLU A 18 12.27 -6.63 -35.71
N GLU A 19 11.35 -7.34 -35.08
CA GLU A 19 10.75 -7.03 -33.80
C GLU A 19 11.87 -6.60 -32.85
N ASP A 20 12.01 -5.30 -32.65
CA ASP A 20 12.62 -4.76 -31.44
C ASP A 20 11.75 -5.34 -30.32
N ASP A 21 12.27 -6.41 -29.71
CA ASP A 21 11.76 -7.02 -28.51
C ASP A 21 11.88 -5.95 -27.41
N ASP A 22 10.92 -5.03 -27.41
CA ASP A 22 10.48 -4.23 -26.27
C ASP A 22 9.93 -5.23 -25.23
N THR A 23 10.78 -6.14 -24.75
CA THR A 23 10.55 -6.86 -23.52
C THR A 23 10.65 -5.80 -22.44
N PHE A 24 9.50 -5.26 -22.06
CA PHE A 24 9.31 -4.58 -20.78
C PHE A 24 10.10 -5.33 -19.71
N PRO A 25 11.05 -4.70 -19.00
CA PRO A 25 11.67 -5.34 -17.87
C PRO A 25 10.65 -5.36 -16.73
N ASP A 26 9.72 -6.32 -16.78
CA ASP A 26 8.99 -6.83 -15.63
C ASP A 26 9.95 -7.68 -14.77
N ASP A 27 11.11 -7.10 -14.41
CA ASP A 27 12.01 -7.71 -13.45
C ASP A 27 11.70 -7.16 -12.06
N ASP A 28 10.65 -7.72 -11.45
CA ASP A 28 10.35 -7.57 -10.01
C ASP A 28 11.58 -7.88 -9.12
N ARG A 29 12.61 -8.55 -9.67
CA ARG A 29 13.88 -8.86 -8.99
C ARG A 29 14.87 -7.70 -9.00
N GLU A 30 14.72 -6.70 -9.86
CA GLU A 30 15.56 -5.50 -9.83
C GLU A 30 15.13 -4.59 -8.67
N VAL A 31 13.83 -4.52 -8.38
CA VAL A 31 13.30 -3.89 -7.16
C VAL A 31 13.83 -4.60 -5.92
N GLU A 32 13.92 -5.93 -5.92
CA GLU A 32 14.44 -6.73 -4.81
C GLU A 32 15.96 -6.60 -4.64
N ARG A 33 16.73 -6.54 -5.75
CA ARG A 33 18.19 -6.32 -5.71
C ARG A 33 18.59 -4.90 -5.34
N GLU A 34 17.86 -3.88 -5.77
CA GLU A 34 18.05 -2.52 -5.24
C GLU A 34 17.65 -2.47 -3.76
N MET A 35 16.70 -3.33 -3.34
CA MET A 35 16.29 -3.52 -1.95
C MET A 35 17.30 -4.33 -1.10
N ASP A 36 18.38 -4.85 -1.69
CA ASP A 36 19.49 -5.50 -0.98
C ASP A 36 20.83 -4.74 -1.16
N ALA A 37 21.05 -4.07 -2.29
CA ALA A 37 22.30 -3.38 -2.61
C ALA A 37 22.45 -1.99 -1.95
N ALA A 38 21.35 -1.29 -1.63
CA ALA A 38 21.37 -0.02 -0.91
C ALA A 38 21.49 -0.17 0.64
N PHE A 39 21.82 -1.36 1.15
CA PHE A 39 21.61 -1.75 2.55
C PHE A 39 22.92 -2.08 3.27
N PRO A 40 23.69 -1.07 3.74
CA PRO A 40 24.72 -1.36 4.72
C PRO A 40 24.04 -1.89 5.99
N LYS A 41 24.40 -3.11 6.39
CA LYS A 41 24.01 -3.73 7.67
C LYS A 41 24.15 -2.71 8.80
N ALA A 42 23.02 -2.23 9.33
CA ALA A 42 23.02 -1.28 10.42
C ALA A 42 23.66 -1.92 11.66
N SER A 43 24.74 -1.29 12.11
CA SER A 43 25.51 -1.62 13.30
C SER A 43 24.65 -1.57 14.58
N SER A 44 24.87 -2.59 15.41
CA SER A 44 24.49 -2.85 16.81
C SER A 44 23.54 -1.91 17.57
N GLY A 45 22.53 -2.50 18.22
CA GLY A 45 22.16 -2.12 19.60
C GLY A 45 20.67 -2.11 19.93
N ASN A 46 19.80 -1.74 18.99
CA ASN A 46 18.36 -1.57 19.28
C ASN A 46 17.52 -2.66 18.63
N LYS A 47 16.65 -3.33 19.41
CA LYS A 47 15.71 -4.36 18.90
C LYS A 47 14.80 -3.85 17.78
N LEU A 48 14.58 -2.53 17.71
CA LEU A 48 13.85 -1.87 16.63
C LEU A 48 14.62 -1.83 15.31
N SER A 49 15.95 -1.74 15.31
CA SER A 49 16.70 -1.73 14.04
C SER A 49 16.70 -3.09 13.36
N ILE A 50 16.68 -4.19 14.13
CA ILE A 50 16.53 -5.56 13.61
C ILE A 50 15.15 -5.75 12.97
N PHE A 51 14.09 -5.19 13.59
CA PHE A 51 12.73 -5.22 13.06
C PHE A 51 12.61 -4.48 11.72
N LEU A 52 13.37 -3.39 11.54
CA LEU A 52 13.37 -2.61 10.30
C LEU A 52 14.16 -3.26 9.15
N VAL A 53 15.04 -4.23 9.45
CA VAL A 53 15.83 -4.94 8.44
C VAL A 53 15.00 -6.01 7.73
N ASP A 54 14.15 -6.74 8.45
CA ASP A 54 13.22 -7.71 7.86
C ASP A 54 11.86 -7.71 8.59
N PRO A 55 10.95 -6.80 8.21
CA PRO A 55 9.70 -6.61 8.94
C PRO A 55 8.63 -7.66 8.59
N TYR A 56 8.74 -8.34 7.45
CA TYR A 56 7.69 -9.19 6.89
C TYR A 56 7.20 -10.32 7.80
N PRO A 57 8.07 -11.17 8.41
CA PRO A 57 7.60 -12.30 9.21
C PRO A 57 6.90 -11.85 10.50
N GLN A 58 7.39 -10.78 11.14
CA GLN A 58 6.80 -10.26 12.38
C GLN A 58 5.49 -9.52 12.13
N MET A 59 5.39 -8.86 10.97
CA MET A 59 4.16 -8.21 10.52
C MET A 59 3.06 -9.20 10.19
N ALA A 60 3.39 -10.24 9.42
CA ALA A 60 2.45 -11.30 9.11
C ALA A 60 1.94 -11.95 10.40
N LEU A 61 2.82 -12.18 11.38
CA LEU A 61 2.43 -12.67 12.71
C LEU A 61 1.50 -11.70 13.45
N LEU A 62 1.81 -10.40 13.48
CA LEU A 62 0.99 -9.40 14.16
C LEU A 62 -0.38 -9.25 13.52
N ILE A 63 -0.43 -9.17 12.18
CA ILE A 63 -1.67 -9.15 11.39
C ILE A 63 -2.48 -10.42 11.65
N THR A 64 -1.84 -11.59 11.67
CA THR A 64 -2.50 -12.87 11.96
C THR A 64 -3.10 -12.88 13.36
N ILE A 65 -2.37 -12.42 14.37
CA ILE A 65 -2.87 -12.30 15.75
C ILE A 65 -4.08 -11.36 15.81
N ILE A 66 -4.02 -10.20 15.15
CA ILE A 66 -5.15 -9.27 15.07
C ILE A 66 -6.35 -9.93 14.40
N GLY A 67 -6.14 -10.64 13.29
CA GLY A 67 -7.21 -11.37 12.59
C GLY A 67 -7.86 -12.42 13.48
N PHE A 68 -7.06 -13.21 14.19
CA PHE A 68 -7.57 -14.18 15.17
C PHE A 68 -8.34 -13.49 16.31
N LEU A 69 -7.84 -12.37 16.82
CA LEU A 69 -8.52 -11.61 17.86
C LEU A 69 -9.88 -11.10 17.40
N ILE A 70 -9.99 -10.55 16.18
CA ILE A 70 -11.28 -10.12 15.62
C ILE A 70 -12.25 -11.31 15.54
N VAL A 71 -11.79 -12.46 15.03
CA VAL A 71 -12.65 -13.65 14.91
C VAL A 71 -13.09 -14.20 16.26
N LEU A 72 -12.19 -14.23 17.26
CA LEU A 72 -12.48 -14.80 18.58
C LEU A 72 -13.26 -13.85 19.50
N LEU A 73 -13.03 -12.55 19.41
CA LEU A 73 -13.69 -11.55 20.28
C LEU A 73 -15.09 -11.19 19.80
N VAL A 74 -15.36 -11.26 18.49
CA VAL A 74 -16.67 -10.90 17.94
C VAL A 74 -17.64 -12.07 18.16
N PRO A 75 -18.71 -11.91 18.97
CA PRO A 75 -19.64 -12.99 19.26
C PRO A 75 -20.38 -13.43 18.00
N HIS A 76 -20.68 -14.72 17.89
CA HIS A 76 -21.39 -15.29 16.73
C HIS A 76 -22.69 -14.56 16.38
N ALA A 77 -23.39 -14.01 17.37
CA ALA A 77 -24.60 -13.21 17.14
C ALA A 77 -24.35 -11.96 16.30
N VAL A 78 -23.21 -11.29 16.51
CA VAL A 78 -22.86 -10.06 15.77
C VAL A 78 -22.50 -10.39 14.33
N TRP A 79 -21.84 -11.53 14.07
CA TRP A 79 -21.43 -11.93 12.72
C TRP A 79 -22.57 -12.00 11.69
N HIS A 80 -23.79 -12.35 12.13
CA HIS A 80 -24.96 -12.49 11.28
C HIS A 80 -25.97 -11.34 11.45
N THR A 81 -25.62 -10.32 12.24
CA THR A 81 -26.50 -9.18 12.43
C THR A 81 -26.55 -8.37 11.14
N GLU A 82 -27.76 -8.17 10.61
CA GLU A 82 -28.01 -7.28 9.50
C GLU A 82 -28.02 -5.85 10.01
N VAL A 83 -27.03 -5.07 9.58
CA VAL A 83 -26.79 -3.70 10.07
C VAL A 83 -27.48 -2.70 9.15
N GLN A 84 -27.52 -3.00 7.86
CA GLN A 84 -28.17 -2.22 6.81
C GLN A 84 -28.73 -3.22 5.79
N PRO A 85 -29.84 -2.93 5.08
CA PRO A 85 -30.40 -3.84 4.08
C PRO A 85 -29.32 -4.31 3.09
N GLY A 86 -28.99 -5.61 3.14
CA GLY A 86 -27.96 -6.22 2.30
C GLY A 86 -26.51 -6.15 2.80
N ILE A 87 -26.25 -5.57 3.98
CA ILE A 87 -24.92 -5.54 4.62
C ILE A 87 -24.96 -6.27 5.96
N VAL A 88 -24.23 -7.38 6.02
CA VAL A 88 -24.03 -8.16 7.25
C VAL A 88 -22.80 -7.61 7.99
N ALA A 89 -22.88 -7.46 9.31
CA ALA A 89 -21.78 -6.92 10.13
C ALA A 89 -20.44 -7.66 9.91
N GLY A 90 -20.48 -8.97 9.64
CA GLY A 90 -19.29 -9.76 9.30
C GLY A 90 -18.48 -9.17 8.13
N HIS A 91 -19.14 -8.59 7.12
CA HIS A 91 -18.45 -7.94 6.00
C HIS A 91 -17.73 -6.66 6.45
N LEU A 92 -18.30 -5.92 7.41
CA LEU A 92 -17.65 -4.72 7.97
C LEU A 92 -16.38 -5.09 8.75
N PHE A 93 -16.42 -6.18 9.53
CA PHE A 93 -15.23 -6.68 10.24
C PHE A 93 -14.13 -7.14 9.28
N VAL A 94 -14.49 -7.85 8.20
CA VAL A 94 -13.52 -8.26 7.17
C VAL A 94 -12.93 -7.03 6.48
N GLY A 95 -13.75 -6.04 6.11
CA GLY A 95 -13.28 -4.79 5.54
C GLY A 95 -12.33 -4.06 6.48
N ASN A 96 -12.65 -3.98 7.77
CA ASN A 96 -11.81 -3.33 8.77
C ASN A 96 -10.48 -4.08 8.95
N TYR A 97 -10.50 -5.42 8.87
CA TYR A 97 -9.27 -6.20 8.89
C TYR A 97 -8.35 -5.89 7.70
N VAL A 98 -8.91 -5.74 6.48
CA VAL A 98 -8.13 -5.30 5.31
C VAL A 98 -7.52 -3.92 5.53
N ILE A 99 -8.28 -2.98 6.13
CA ILE A 99 -7.75 -1.66 6.49
C ILE A 99 -6.58 -1.78 7.47
N LEU A 100 -6.68 -2.64 8.48
CA LEU A 100 -5.59 -2.84 9.44
C LEU A 100 -4.34 -3.42 8.76
N ILE A 101 -4.49 -4.34 7.81
CA ILE A 101 -3.36 -4.83 6.99
C ILE A 101 -2.69 -3.69 6.24
N LEU A 102 -3.48 -2.90 5.51
CA LEU A 102 -2.97 -1.76 4.73
C LEU A 102 -2.32 -0.71 5.63
N ALA A 103 -2.94 -0.37 6.74
CA ALA A 103 -2.42 0.59 7.71
C ALA A 103 -1.10 0.13 8.32
N THR A 104 -0.97 -1.16 8.65
CA THR A 104 0.26 -1.69 9.21
C THR A 104 1.38 -1.65 8.15
N GLY A 105 1.12 -2.09 6.92
CA GLY A 105 2.08 -2.03 5.82
C GLY A 105 2.51 -0.59 5.49
N ALA A 106 1.56 0.34 5.41
CA ALA A 106 1.81 1.75 5.17
C ALA A 106 2.65 2.40 6.29
N SER A 107 2.35 2.06 7.55
CA SER A 107 3.10 2.56 8.71
C SER A 107 4.56 2.13 8.69
N LEU A 108 4.87 0.92 8.19
CA LEU A 108 6.24 0.49 8.02
C LEU A 108 6.98 1.23 6.93
N LEU A 109 6.36 1.43 5.77
CA LEU A 109 6.95 2.23 4.70
C LEU A 109 7.27 3.63 5.22
N ALA A 110 6.36 4.20 6.01
CA ALA A 110 6.52 5.50 6.63
C ALA A 110 7.64 5.54 7.68
N LEU A 111 7.75 4.51 8.54
CA LEU A 111 8.85 4.37 9.50
C LEU A 111 10.20 4.15 8.81
N LYS A 112 10.24 3.41 7.70
CA LYS A 112 11.45 3.21 6.90
C LYS A 112 11.90 4.53 6.27
N VAL A 113 10.97 5.30 5.67
CA VAL A 113 11.26 6.65 5.17
C VAL A 113 11.81 7.56 6.28
N TRP A 114 11.22 7.52 7.48
CA TRP A 114 11.70 8.28 8.64
C TRP A 114 13.12 7.90 9.06
N ASN A 115 13.48 6.62 9.01
CA ASN A 115 14.80 6.16 9.44
C ASN A 115 15.89 6.37 8.37
N THR A 116 15.53 6.29 7.09
CA THR A 116 16.49 6.33 5.98
C THR A 116 16.73 7.74 5.42
N ARG A 117 15.75 8.64 5.48
CA ARG A 117 15.88 10.00 4.94
C ARG A 117 16.42 10.99 5.97
N THR A 118 17.15 11.98 5.50
CA THR A 118 17.63 13.14 6.28
C THR A 118 16.87 14.41 5.86
N GLY A 119 16.90 15.45 6.70
CA GLY A 119 16.24 16.73 6.40
C GLY A 119 14.70 16.69 6.51
N TRP A 120 14.02 17.55 5.74
CA TRP A 120 12.57 17.76 5.84
C TRP A 120 11.74 16.55 5.37
N LEU A 121 12.27 15.77 4.43
CA LEU A 121 11.64 14.56 3.89
C LEU A 121 11.43 13.48 4.95
N LYS A 122 12.27 13.45 5.99
CA LYS A 122 12.11 12.58 7.15
C LYS A 122 10.75 12.81 7.81
N TYR A 123 10.37 14.06 8.07
CA TYR A 123 9.09 14.40 8.72
C TYR A 123 7.87 13.99 7.90
N GLY A 124 7.98 13.89 6.57
CA GLY A 124 6.92 13.34 5.71
C GLY A 124 6.60 11.88 6.00
N GLY A 125 7.60 11.08 6.43
CA GLY A 125 7.36 9.73 6.93
C GLY A 125 6.59 9.74 8.26
N LEU A 126 7.01 10.56 9.22
CA LEU A 126 6.37 10.62 10.54
C LEU A 126 4.93 11.12 10.49
N THR A 127 4.65 12.16 9.71
CA THR A 127 3.29 12.69 9.57
C THR A 127 2.36 11.65 8.96
N ASN A 128 2.82 10.90 7.95
CA ASN A 128 2.05 9.80 7.37
C ASN A 128 1.76 8.71 8.39
N VAL A 129 2.72 8.30 9.24
CA VAL A 129 2.45 7.32 10.32
C VAL A 129 1.29 7.80 11.19
N VAL A 130 1.31 9.06 11.62
CA VAL A 130 0.26 9.62 12.49
C VAL A 130 -1.10 9.60 11.78
N VAL A 131 -1.15 10.03 10.52
CA VAL A 131 -2.40 10.03 9.73
C VAL A 131 -2.94 8.61 9.55
N ILE A 132 -2.07 7.65 9.19
CA ILE A 132 -2.46 6.24 9.01
C ILE A 132 -3.02 5.65 10.30
N LEU A 133 -2.38 5.90 11.45
CA LEU A 133 -2.86 5.43 12.74
C LEU A 133 -4.21 6.03 13.11
N LEU A 134 -4.41 7.33 12.88
CA LEU A 134 -5.70 7.99 13.11
C LEU A 134 -6.79 7.40 12.21
N CYS A 135 -6.50 7.14 10.93
CA CYS A 135 -7.43 6.49 10.02
C CYS A 135 -7.79 5.07 10.46
N ALA A 136 -6.80 4.27 10.88
CA ALA A 136 -7.02 2.90 11.34
C ALA A 136 -7.88 2.85 12.62
N VAL A 137 -7.59 3.73 13.59
CA VAL A 137 -8.39 3.83 14.82
C VAL A 137 -9.80 4.30 14.52
N THR A 138 -9.95 5.31 13.66
CA THR A 138 -11.27 5.85 13.29
C THR A 138 -12.10 4.82 12.54
N ALA A 139 -11.51 4.11 11.56
CA ALA A 139 -12.19 3.05 10.82
C ALA A 139 -12.63 1.90 11.74
N THR A 140 -11.77 1.52 12.69
CA THR A 140 -12.09 0.45 13.66
C THR A 140 -13.21 0.90 14.60
N ALA A 141 -13.13 2.11 15.14
CA ALA A 141 -14.16 2.66 16.01
C ALA A 141 -15.51 2.82 15.28
N ASP A 142 -15.49 3.27 14.03
CA ASP A 142 -16.70 3.38 13.18
C ASP A 142 -17.31 2.00 12.90
N THR A 143 -16.48 0.99 12.58
CA THR A 143 -16.93 -0.39 12.37
C THR A 143 -17.59 -0.96 13.61
N VAL A 144 -17.00 -0.75 14.79
CA VAL A 144 -17.55 -1.20 16.07
C VAL A 144 -18.86 -0.47 16.38
N ALA A 145 -18.92 0.85 16.15
CA ALA A 145 -20.15 1.63 16.33
C ALA A 145 -21.27 1.07 15.45
N TRP A 146 -21.04 0.94 14.14
CA TRP A 146 -21.99 0.36 13.20
C TRP A 146 -22.47 -1.02 13.61
N SER A 147 -21.56 -1.87 14.08
CA SER A 147 -21.89 -3.25 14.46
C SER A 147 -22.72 -3.35 15.74
N LEU A 148 -22.63 -2.37 16.65
CA LEU A 148 -23.31 -2.40 17.95
C LEU A 148 -24.62 -1.59 17.95
N THR A 149 -24.63 -0.43 17.31
CA THR A 149 -25.76 0.53 17.37
C THR A 149 -26.53 0.63 16.05
N GLY A 150 -26.02 0.03 14.97
CA GLY A 150 -26.58 0.23 13.63
C GLY A 150 -26.32 1.62 13.06
N GLN A 151 -25.48 2.42 13.70
CA GLN A 151 -25.15 3.78 13.28
C GLN A 151 -23.64 4.03 13.37
N GLY A 152 -23.12 4.82 12.43
CA GLY A 152 -21.72 5.25 12.44
C GLY A 152 -21.40 6.26 13.54
N LEU A 153 -20.12 6.64 13.63
CA LEU A 153 -19.67 7.67 14.57
C LEU A 153 -20.21 9.08 14.23
N PHE A 154 -20.48 9.33 12.95
CA PHE A 154 -20.97 10.61 12.45
C PHE A 154 -22.25 10.45 11.63
N PRO A 155 -23.35 10.00 12.26
CA PRO A 155 -24.58 9.62 11.55
C PRO A 155 -25.30 10.81 10.92
N SER A 156 -24.97 12.05 11.31
CA SER A 156 -25.53 13.27 10.71
C SER A 156 -24.80 13.76 9.46
N ILE A 157 -23.62 13.20 9.17
CA ILE A 157 -22.74 13.65 8.08
C ILE A 157 -22.58 12.54 7.04
N PHE A 158 -22.54 11.27 7.47
CA PHE A 158 -22.32 10.13 6.61
C PHE A 158 -23.38 9.05 6.86
N ASP A 159 -24.12 8.69 5.81
CA ASP A 159 -25.09 7.59 5.83
C ASP A 159 -24.44 6.21 5.58
N SER A 160 -23.14 6.19 5.26
CA SER A 160 -22.37 5.00 4.94
C SER A 160 -21.18 4.81 5.88
N PRO A 161 -20.72 3.56 6.09
CA PRO A 161 -19.51 3.31 6.87
C PRO A 161 -18.31 4.08 6.31
N LEU A 162 -17.54 4.71 7.19
CA LEU A 162 -16.35 5.50 6.83
C LEU A 162 -15.20 4.64 6.29
N LEU A 163 -15.38 3.32 6.31
CA LEU A 163 -14.42 2.30 5.93
C LEU A 163 -13.82 2.54 4.54
N SER A 164 -14.64 2.84 3.53
CA SER A 164 -14.16 3.11 2.17
C SER A 164 -13.34 4.40 2.07
N LEU A 165 -13.78 5.46 2.75
CA LEU A 165 -13.08 6.74 2.79
C LEU A 165 -11.72 6.62 3.49
N MET A 166 -11.67 5.92 4.61
CA MET A 166 -10.41 5.65 5.32
C MET A 166 -9.45 4.80 4.49
N ALA A 167 -9.96 3.81 3.74
CA ALA A 167 -9.14 3.02 2.83
C ALA A 167 -8.50 3.88 1.73
N ILE A 168 -9.25 4.81 1.13
CA ILE A 168 -8.72 5.73 0.11
C ILE A 168 -7.63 6.62 0.70
N ILE A 169 -7.81 7.15 1.91
CA ILE A 169 -6.80 7.98 2.57
C ILE A 169 -5.51 7.17 2.80
N ILE A 170 -5.63 5.93 3.27
CA ILE A 170 -4.45 5.07 3.50
C ILE A 170 -3.74 4.76 2.18
N ILE A 171 -4.46 4.47 1.09
CA ILE A 171 -3.86 4.27 -0.24
C ILE A 171 -3.13 5.53 -0.69
N PHE A 172 -3.72 6.71 -0.47
CA PHE A 172 -3.07 7.97 -0.80
C PHE A 172 -1.80 8.21 0.04
N CYS A 173 -1.81 7.86 1.33
CA CYS A 173 -0.61 7.87 2.17
C CYS A 173 0.48 6.94 1.61
N ILE A 174 0.13 5.70 1.23
CA ILE A 174 1.07 4.74 0.60
C ILE A 174 1.66 5.34 -0.67
N TYR A 175 0.81 5.90 -1.55
CA TYR A 175 1.24 6.53 -2.79
C TYR A 175 2.18 7.71 -2.54
N SER A 176 1.87 8.56 -1.56
CA SER A 176 2.74 9.69 -1.19
C SER A 176 4.12 9.24 -0.69
N LEU A 177 4.16 8.17 0.11
CA LEU A 177 5.41 7.57 0.60
C LEU A 177 6.22 6.94 -0.52
N TRP A 178 5.55 6.32 -1.49
CA TRP A 178 6.19 5.76 -2.67
C TRP A 178 6.83 6.85 -3.53
N MET A 179 6.15 7.98 -3.71
CA MET A 179 6.73 9.15 -4.39
C MET A 179 7.95 9.71 -3.65
N ILE A 180 7.89 9.84 -2.32
CA ILE A 180 9.03 10.25 -1.48
C ILE A 180 10.22 9.29 -1.62
N LYS A 181 9.97 7.99 -1.82
CA LYS A 181 11.05 7.01 -2.06
C LYS A 181 11.73 7.24 -3.41
N LYS A 182 10.97 7.59 -4.45
CA LYS A 182 11.51 7.82 -5.81
C LYS A 182 12.31 9.11 -5.97
N THR A 183 12.14 10.08 -5.08
CA THR A 183 12.92 11.32 -5.14
C THR A 183 14.39 11.04 -4.80
N PRO A 184 15.36 11.40 -5.67
CA PRO A 184 16.78 11.29 -5.32
C PRO A 184 17.07 12.17 -4.09
N SER A 185 17.83 11.63 -3.14
CA SER A 185 18.38 12.44 -2.05
C SER A 185 19.60 13.16 -2.59
N ASP A 186 19.44 14.45 -2.87
CA ASP A 186 20.56 15.39 -3.02
C ASP A 186 21.31 15.58 -1.70
#